data_AF-A0A2J8QE97-F1
#
_entry.id   AF-A0A2J8QE97-F1
#
_cell.length_a   1.000
_cell.length_b   1.000
_cell.length_c   1.000
_cell.angle_alpha   90.00
_cell.angle_beta   90.00
_cell.angle_gamma   90.00
#
_symmetry.space_group_name_H-M   'P 1'
#
loop_
_entity.id
_entity.type
_entity.pdbx_description
1 polymer ?
#
loop_
_entity_poly.entity_id
_entity_poly.type
_entity_poly.pdbx_seq_one_letter_code
_entity_poly.pdbx_strand_id
1 'polypeptide(L)'
;MADEEAGGTERMEISAELPQTPQRLASWWDQQVDFYTAFLHHLAQLVPEIYFAEMDPDLEKQEESVQMSIFTPLEWYLFGEDPDICLEKLKHSGAFQLCGKVFKSGETTYSCRDCAIDPTCVLCMDCFQNSVHKNHRYKMHTSTGGGFCDCGDTEAWKTGPFCVNHEPGRAGTIKENSRCPLNEEVIVQARKIFPSVIKYVVEMTIWEEEKELPPELQI
;
A
#
# COMPACT_ATOMS: atom_id res chain seq x y z
N MET A 1 18.28 61.76 -20.42
CA MET A 1 19.66 61.58 -19.91
C MET A 1 19.54 61.62 -18.40
N ALA A 2 19.71 60.55 -17.64
CA ALA A 2 20.23 59.21 -17.94
C ALA A 2 19.47 58.20 -17.07
N ASP A 3 19.29 57.00 -17.63
CA ASP A 3 18.95 55.77 -16.90
C ASP A 3 20.11 55.36 -16.00
N GLU A 4 19.82 54.94 -14.77
CA GLU A 4 20.71 54.07 -13.99
C GLU A 4 19.98 52.74 -13.76
N GLU A 5 20.42 51.71 -14.50
CA GLU A 5 20.08 50.31 -14.28
C GLU A 5 20.77 49.81 -13.01
N ALA A 6 20.00 49.49 -11.98
CA ALA A 6 20.47 48.67 -10.87
C ALA A 6 20.08 47.21 -11.15
N GLY A 7 21.05 46.43 -11.63
CA GLY A 7 20.96 44.99 -11.76
C GLY A 7 20.76 44.32 -10.40
N GLY A 8 19.56 43.78 -10.18
CA GLY A 8 19.26 42.86 -9.10
C GLY A 8 19.30 41.44 -9.66
N THR A 9 20.28 40.65 -9.22
CA THR A 9 20.37 39.20 -9.41
C THR A 9 19.04 38.51 -9.12
N GLU A 10 18.42 37.97 -10.17
CA GLU A 10 17.29 37.03 -10.09
C GLU A 10 17.71 35.85 -9.20
N ARG A 11 17.08 35.74 -8.03
CA ARG A 11 17.05 34.48 -7.29
C ARG A 11 16.21 33.53 -8.12
N MET A 12 16.87 32.50 -8.65
CA MET A 12 16.24 31.40 -9.35
C MET A 12 15.38 30.62 -8.34
N GLU A 13 14.11 31.00 -8.22
CA GLU A 13 13.08 30.18 -7.59
C GLU A 13 12.90 28.93 -8.45
N ILE A 14 13.47 27.81 -7.99
CA ILE A 14 13.15 26.50 -8.54
C ILE A 14 11.79 26.13 -7.95
N SER A 15 10.72 26.72 -8.52
CA SER A 15 9.38 26.16 -8.37
C SER A 15 9.29 24.97 -9.32
N ALA A 16 9.77 23.81 -8.85
CA ALA A 16 9.56 22.56 -9.56
C ALA A 16 8.07 22.21 -9.36
N GLU A 17 7.23 22.58 -10.33
CA GLU A 17 5.85 22.13 -10.38
C GLU A 17 5.81 20.61 -10.21
N LEU A 18 5.15 20.15 -9.15
CA LEU A 18 4.98 18.73 -8.87
C LEU A 18 4.38 18.03 -10.11
N PRO A 19 4.94 16.89 -10.56
CA PRO A 19 4.44 16.21 -11.74
C PRO A 19 2.96 15.80 -11.61
N GLN A 20 2.12 16.23 -12.56
CA GLN A 20 0.65 16.12 -12.45
C GLN A 20 0.06 14.71 -12.58
N THR A 21 0.85 13.66 -12.82
CA THR A 21 0.33 12.28 -12.91
C THR A 21 1.13 11.33 -12.02
N PRO A 22 0.50 10.27 -11.47
CA PRO A 22 1.18 9.32 -10.60
C PRO A 22 2.43 8.70 -11.21
N GLN A 23 2.35 8.33 -12.49
CA GLN A 23 3.48 7.79 -13.24
C GLN A 23 4.64 8.78 -13.36
N ARG A 24 4.36 10.07 -13.63
CA ARG A 24 5.42 11.08 -13.75
C ARG A 24 6.08 11.38 -12.42
N LEU A 25 5.32 11.37 -11.33
CA LEU A 25 5.86 11.51 -9.98
C LEU A 25 6.78 10.33 -9.63
N ALA A 26 6.37 9.10 -9.95
CA ALA A 26 7.21 7.92 -9.80
C ALA A 26 8.52 8.03 -10.61
N SER A 27 8.45 8.46 -11.87
CA SER A 27 9.66 8.71 -12.68
C SER A 27 10.56 9.79 -12.12
N TRP A 28 9.99 10.82 -11.48
CA TRP A 28 10.76 11.88 -10.83
C TRP A 28 11.46 11.36 -9.57
N TRP A 29 10.79 10.55 -8.75
CA TRP A 29 11.40 9.90 -7.57
C TRP A 29 12.57 8.99 -7.94
N ASP A 30 12.48 8.28 -9.07
CA ASP A 30 13.59 7.42 -9.53
C ASP A 30 14.85 8.19 -9.91
N GLN A 31 14.71 9.48 -10.27
CA GLN A 31 15.83 10.37 -10.57
C GLN A 31 16.46 11.00 -9.31
N GLN A 32 15.81 10.89 -8.15
CA GLN A 32 16.31 11.48 -6.92
C GLN A 32 17.44 10.64 -6.31
N VAL A 33 18.48 11.32 -5.84
CA VAL A 33 19.60 10.67 -5.13
C VAL A 33 19.13 10.11 -3.78
N ASP A 34 18.26 10.84 -3.10
CA ASP A 34 17.65 10.45 -1.83
C ASP A 34 16.12 10.41 -1.99
N PHE A 35 15.59 9.18 -2.13
CA PHE A 35 14.15 8.95 -2.20
C PHE A 35 13.42 9.43 -0.94
N TYR A 36 13.99 9.23 0.25
CA TYR A 36 13.30 9.53 1.50
C TYR A 36 13.10 11.04 1.66
N THR A 37 14.12 11.86 1.40
CA THR A 37 13.96 13.33 1.42
C THR A 37 12.95 13.81 0.37
N ALA A 38 13.00 13.25 -0.83
CA ALA A 38 12.05 13.60 -1.89
C ALA A 38 10.61 13.19 -1.56
N PHE A 39 10.44 12.06 -0.88
CA PHE A 39 9.16 11.58 -0.39
C PHE A 39 8.60 12.49 0.72
N LEU A 40 9.43 12.87 1.70
CA LEU A 40 9.01 13.79 2.77
C LEU A 40 8.61 15.16 2.22
N HIS A 41 9.40 15.71 1.29
CA HIS A 41 9.08 16.99 0.65
C HIS A 41 7.73 16.92 -0.10
N HIS A 42 7.45 15.81 -0.79
CA HIS A 42 6.15 15.58 -1.43
C HIS A 42 5.01 15.53 -0.41
N LEU A 43 5.19 14.78 0.70
CA LEU A 43 4.19 14.72 1.76
C LEU A 43 3.94 16.07 2.43
N ALA A 44 4.99 16.85 2.71
CA ALA A 44 4.88 18.14 3.36
C ALA A 44 3.99 19.11 2.57
N GLN A 45 4.05 19.06 1.23
CA GLN A 45 3.23 19.90 0.36
C GLN A 45 1.81 19.38 0.24
N LEU A 46 1.66 18.06 0.08
CA LEU A 46 0.38 17.44 -0.28
C LEU A 46 -0.54 17.21 0.92
N VAL A 47 -0.01 16.77 2.07
CA VAL A 47 -0.83 16.40 3.23
C VAL A 47 -1.68 17.58 3.73
N PRO A 48 -1.16 18.81 3.86
CA PRO A 48 -1.98 19.97 4.22
C PRO A 48 -3.07 20.31 3.20
N GLU A 49 -2.83 20.05 1.91
CA GLU A 49 -3.83 20.29 0.85
C GLU A 49 -4.99 19.29 0.91
N ILE A 50 -4.70 18.02 1.18
CA ILE A 50 -5.71 16.96 1.30
C ILE A 50 -6.56 17.13 2.56
N TYR A 51 -5.90 17.40 3.69
CA TYR A 51 -6.53 17.44 5.01
C TYR A 51 -6.76 18.86 5.52
N PHE A 52 -6.81 19.84 4.62
CA PHE A 52 -7.13 21.21 4.98
C PHE A 52 -8.38 21.25 5.87
N ALA A 53 -8.34 22.04 6.93
CA ALA A 53 -9.36 22.06 7.98
C ALA A 53 -10.70 22.63 7.49
N GLU A 54 -11.44 21.83 6.72
CA GLU A 54 -12.83 22.07 6.38
C GLU A 54 -13.72 21.66 7.56
N MET A 55 -14.79 22.43 7.79
CA MET A 55 -15.69 22.22 8.93
C MET A 55 -16.49 20.90 8.84
N ASP A 56 -16.59 20.34 7.64
CA ASP A 56 -17.24 19.05 7.33
C ASP A 56 -16.46 18.38 6.17
N PRO A 57 -15.40 17.61 6.47
CA PRO A 57 -14.56 17.03 5.43
C PRO A 57 -15.28 15.90 4.68
N ASP A 58 -15.22 15.95 3.35
CA ASP A 58 -15.65 14.85 2.49
C ASP A 58 -14.60 13.71 2.54
N LEU A 59 -14.85 12.72 3.39
CA LEU A 59 -13.94 11.60 3.64
C LEU A 59 -13.67 10.77 2.37
N GLU A 60 -14.67 10.57 1.51
CA GLU A 60 -14.51 9.77 0.29
C GLU A 60 -13.58 10.49 -0.69
N LYS A 61 -13.75 11.80 -0.83
CA LYS A 61 -12.86 12.63 -1.64
C LYS A 61 -11.44 12.71 -1.07
N GLN A 62 -11.28 12.75 0.26
CA GLN A 62 -9.97 12.71 0.89
C GLN A 62 -9.27 11.37 0.63
N GLU A 63 -9.97 10.24 0.80
CA GLU A 63 -9.44 8.92 0.48
C GLU A 63 -9.03 8.80 -0.99
N GLU A 64 -9.85 9.30 -1.92
CA GLU A 64 -9.51 9.34 -3.35
C GLU A 64 -8.26 10.19 -3.61
N SER A 65 -8.15 11.35 -2.95
CA SER A 65 -7.00 12.25 -3.10
C SER A 65 -5.72 11.62 -2.57
N VAL A 66 -5.77 10.95 -1.41
CA VAL A 66 -4.65 10.18 -0.85
C VAL A 66 -4.26 9.03 -1.77
N GLN A 67 -5.24 8.27 -2.27
CA GLN A 67 -4.99 7.17 -3.19
C GLN A 67 -4.25 7.68 -4.43
N MET A 68 -4.77 8.70 -5.09
CA MET A 68 -4.21 9.21 -6.34
C MET A 68 -2.88 9.94 -6.17
N SER A 69 -2.66 10.60 -5.04
CA SER A 69 -1.51 11.51 -4.87
C SER A 69 -0.39 10.93 -4.02
N ILE A 70 -0.64 9.84 -3.28
CA ILE A 70 0.35 9.16 -2.43
C ILE A 70 0.50 7.69 -2.83
N PHE A 71 -0.58 6.91 -2.76
CA PHE A 71 -0.47 5.44 -2.93
C PHE A 71 -0.21 5.03 -4.37
N THR A 72 -0.99 5.51 -5.33
CA THR A 72 -0.81 5.18 -6.75
C THR A 72 0.61 5.55 -7.24
N PRO A 73 1.17 6.75 -6.95
CA PRO A 73 2.55 7.05 -7.30
C PRO A 73 3.58 6.10 -6.67
N LEU A 74 3.39 5.71 -5.41
CA LEU A 74 4.26 4.73 -4.74
C LEU A 74 4.16 3.34 -5.38
N GLU A 75 2.97 2.93 -5.84
CA GLU A 75 2.79 1.69 -6.60
C GLU A 75 3.51 1.73 -7.95
N TRP A 76 3.37 2.83 -8.70
CA TRP A 76 4.12 3.05 -9.94
C TRP A 76 5.64 3.01 -9.69
N TYR A 77 6.11 3.62 -8.60
CA TYR A 77 7.52 3.62 -8.23
C TYR A 77 7.99 2.23 -7.79
N LEU A 78 7.16 1.48 -7.05
CA LEU A 78 7.44 0.12 -6.62
C LEU A 78 7.55 -0.86 -7.79
N PHE A 79 6.60 -0.78 -8.74
CA PHE A 79 6.50 -1.75 -9.83
C PHE A 79 7.35 -1.38 -11.05
N GLY A 80 7.67 -0.10 -11.26
CA GLY A 80 8.38 0.38 -12.47
C GLY A 80 7.56 0.26 -13.76
N GLU A 81 6.34 -0.25 -13.68
CA GLU A 81 5.37 -0.38 -14.74
C GLU A 81 3.96 -0.09 -14.20
N ASP A 82 2.95 -0.22 -15.07
CA ASP A 82 1.56 -0.08 -14.67
C ASP A 82 1.21 -1.07 -13.53
N PRO A 83 0.74 -0.57 -12.36
CA PRO A 83 0.47 -1.41 -11.20
C PRO A 83 -0.52 -2.54 -11.47
N ASP A 84 -1.58 -2.29 -12.24
CA ASP A 84 -2.58 -3.32 -12.54
C ASP A 84 -1.97 -4.44 -13.38
N ILE A 85 -1.15 -4.07 -14.37
CA ILE A 85 -0.43 -5.04 -15.21
C ILE A 85 0.53 -5.88 -14.36
N CYS A 86 1.30 -5.25 -13.47
CA CYS A 86 2.26 -5.95 -12.61
C CYS A 86 1.55 -6.90 -11.63
N LEU A 87 0.49 -6.42 -10.98
CA LEU A 87 -0.32 -7.19 -10.04
C LEU A 87 -0.96 -8.41 -10.72
N GLU A 88 -1.47 -8.27 -11.95
CA GLU A 88 -1.97 -9.41 -12.72
C GLU A 88 -0.87 -10.43 -13.04
N LYS A 89 0.34 -10.00 -13.43
CA LYS A 89 1.49 -10.93 -13.60
C LYS A 89 1.82 -11.65 -12.30
N LEU A 90 1.83 -10.93 -11.18
CA LEU A 90 2.13 -11.49 -9.85
C LEU A 90 1.08 -12.53 -9.44
N LYS A 91 -0.22 -12.26 -9.62
CA LYS A 91 -1.28 -13.23 -9.32
C LYS A 91 -1.09 -14.56 -10.06
N HIS A 92 -0.66 -14.50 -11.32
CA HIS A 92 -0.43 -15.69 -12.15
C HIS A 92 0.91 -16.39 -11.91
N SER A 93 1.83 -15.77 -11.17
CA SER A 93 3.15 -16.34 -10.88
C SER A 93 3.12 -17.55 -9.93
N GLY A 94 1.95 -17.86 -9.32
CA GLY A 94 1.82 -18.94 -8.33
C GLY A 94 2.57 -18.66 -7.03
N ALA A 95 3.01 -17.41 -6.83
CA ALA A 95 3.78 -16.93 -5.69
C ALA A 95 3.04 -17.00 -4.36
N PHE A 96 1.71 -16.85 -4.38
CA PHE A 96 0.94 -16.57 -3.18
C PHE A 96 0.25 -17.82 -2.67
N GLN A 97 0.69 -18.26 -1.49
CA GLN A 97 0.01 -19.29 -0.71
C GLN A 97 -1.17 -18.70 0.09
N LEU A 98 -1.25 -17.36 0.17
CA LEU A 98 -2.32 -16.61 0.84
C LEU A 98 -3.36 -16.14 -0.17
N CYS A 99 -4.64 -16.18 0.22
CA CYS A 99 -5.72 -15.57 -0.55
C CYS A 99 -5.67 -14.04 -0.47
N GLY A 100 -5.64 -13.48 0.74
CA GLY A 100 -5.51 -12.04 0.96
C GLY A 100 -6.60 -11.15 0.36
N LYS A 101 -7.72 -11.72 -0.13
CA LYS A 101 -8.83 -10.93 -0.70
C LYS A 101 -9.33 -9.93 0.34
N VAL A 102 -9.21 -8.64 0.03
CA VAL A 102 -9.79 -7.55 0.83
C VAL A 102 -11.30 -7.54 0.67
N PHE A 103 -12.03 -7.45 1.79
CA PHE A 103 -13.49 -7.46 1.75
C PHE A 103 -14.06 -6.09 1.44
N LYS A 104 -15.10 -6.08 0.60
CA LYS A 104 -15.91 -4.88 0.34
C LYS A 104 -17.10 -4.81 1.30
N SER A 105 -17.62 -3.61 1.52
CA SER A 105 -18.83 -3.42 2.31
C SER A 105 -19.99 -4.22 1.70
N GLY A 106 -20.72 -4.94 2.54
CA GLY A 106 -21.81 -5.84 2.13
C GLY A 106 -21.37 -7.26 1.74
N GLU A 107 -20.06 -7.54 1.59
CA GLU A 107 -19.60 -8.90 1.29
C GLU A 107 -19.79 -9.85 2.49
N THR A 108 -20.16 -11.09 2.22
CA THR A 108 -20.28 -12.12 3.25
C THR A 108 -18.94 -12.77 3.55
N THR A 109 -18.58 -12.84 4.84
CA THR A 109 -17.39 -13.51 5.36
C THR A 109 -17.77 -14.69 6.24
N TYR A 110 -16.85 -15.65 6.38
CA TYR A 110 -17.09 -16.93 7.04
C TYR A 110 -16.05 -17.22 8.11
N SER A 111 -16.47 -17.41 9.37
CA SER A 111 -15.59 -17.82 10.46
C SER A 111 -15.95 -19.22 10.95
N CYS A 112 -14.97 -20.14 10.99
CA CYS A 112 -15.18 -21.50 11.50
C CYS A 112 -15.00 -21.53 13.02
N ARG A 113 -16.05 -21.91 13.76
CA ARG A 113 -16.01 -21.96 15.23
C ARG A 113 -15.14 -23.09 15.77
N ASP A 114 -14.92 -24.12 14.98
CA ASP A 114 -14.17 -25.29 15.40
C ASP A 114 -12.66 -25.11 15.14
N CYS A 115 -12.30 -24.40 14.06
CA CYS A 115 -10.93 -24.31 13.58
C CYS A 115 -10.27 -22.95 13.75
N ALA A 116 -11.02 -21.84 13.83
CA ALA A 116 -10.41 -20.52 14.01
C ALA A 116 -9.61 -20.45 15.32
N ILE A 117 -8.48 -19.74 15.28
CA ILE A 117 -7.66 -19.47 16.46
C ILE A 117 -8.32 -18.40 17.32
N ASP A 118 -8.87 -17.35 16.70
CA ASP A 118 -9.62 -16.30 17.37
C ASP A 118 -10.83 -15.82 16.52
N PRO A 119 -11.71 -14.95 17.07
CA PRO A 119 -12.93 -14.50 16.38
C PRO A 119 -12.71 -13.61 15.15
N THR A 120 -11.48 -13.16 14.89
CA THR A 120 -11.13 -12.33 13.73
C THR A 120 -10.81 -13.15 12.49
N CYS A 121 -10.51 -14.46 12.64
CA CYS A 121 -10.20 -15.34 11.53
C CYS A 121 -11.42 -15.59 10.62
N VAL A 122 -11.30 -15.20 9.35
CA VAL A 122 -12.37 -15.16 8.37
C VAL A 122 -11.91 -15.63 6.98
N LEU A 123 -12.82 -16.27 6.26
CA LEU A 123 -12.66 -16.69 4.87
C LEU A 123 -13.61 -15.91 3.97
N CYS A 124 -13.16 -15.62 2.75
CA CYS A 124 -14.06 -15.24 1.67
C CYS A 124 -14.94 -16.43 1.25
N MET A 125 -16.04 -16.15 0.55
CA MET A 125 -16.95 -17.17 0.02
C MET A 125 -16.20 -18.29 -0.72
N ASP A 126 -15.34 -17.94 -1.67
CA ASP A 126 -14.67 -18.92 -2.53
C ASP A 126 -13.74 -19.83 -1.73
N CYS A 127 -13.00 -19.27 -0.77
CA CYS A 127 -12.12 -20.06 0.09
C CYS A 127 -12.91 -20.97 1.02
N PHE A 128 -13.98 -20.46 1.63
CA PHE A 128 -14.85 -21.25 2.49
C PHE A 128 -15.45 -22.45 1.75
N GLN A 129 -16.05 -22.24 0.57
CA GLN A 129 -16.68 -23.29 -0.24
C GLN A 129 -15.69 -24.36 -0.73
N ASN A 130 -14.42 -23.98 -0.90
CA ASN A 130 -13.34 -24.87 -1.33
C ASN A 130 -12.45 -25.34 -0.16
N SER A 131 -12.90 -25.21 1.08
CA SER A 131 -12.17 -25.67 2.26
C SER A 131 -12.92 -26.79 2.99
N VAL A 132 -12.27 -27.38 4.00
CA VAL A 132 -12.90 -28.33 4.93
C VAL A 132 -13.96 -27.66 5.81
N HIS A 133 -13.86 -26.34 6.03
CA HIS A 133 -14.64 -25.59 7.01
C HIS A 133 -16.13 -25.50 6.70
N LYS A 134 -16.53 -25.72 5.44
CA LYS A 134 -17.95 -25.80 5.06
C LYS A 134 -18.71 -26.94 5.73
N ASN A 135 -17.98 -27.95 6.21
CA ASN A 135 -18.54 -29.10 6.91
C ASN A 135 -18.43 -28.97 8.45
N HIS A 136 -17.96 -27.83 8.96
CA HIS A 136 -17.83 -27.54 10.39
C HIS A 136 -18.94 -26.58 10.87
N ARG A 137 -18.96 -26.27 12.17
CA ARG A 137 -19.79 -25.18 12.67
C ARG A 137 -19.14 -23.86 12.30
N TYR A 138 -19.87 -22.99 11.62
CA TYR A 138 -19.38 -21.68 11.20
C TYR A 138 -20.38 -20.58 11.51
N LYS A 139 -19.92 -19.33 11.39
CA LYS A 139 -20.74 -18.13 11.46
C LYS A 139 -20.50 -17.29 10.21
N MET A 140 -21.58 -16.77 9.63
CA MET A 140 -21.51 -15.80 8.55
C MET A 140 -21.61 -14.39 9.12
N HIS A 141 -20.87 -13.46 8.55
CA HIS A 141 -20.91 -12.04 8.87
C HIS A 141 -21.01 -11.23 7.58
N THR A 142 -21.67 -10.08 7.65
CA THR A 142 -21.60 -9.08 6.58
C THR A 142 -20.45 -8.14 6.92
N SER A 143 -19.45 -8.04 6.05
CA SER A 143 -18.36 -7.09 6.20
C SER A 143 -18.88 -5.66 6.04
N THR A 144 -18.39 -4.77 6.87
CA THR A 144 -18.58 -3.32 6.72
C THR A 144 -17.61 -2.70 5.71
N GLY A 145 -16.74 -3.51 5.11
CA GLY A 145 -15.60 -3.07 4.31
C GLY A 145 -14.29 -3.17 5.11
N GLY A 146 -13.20 -3.51 4.43
CA GLY A 146 -11.90 -3.76 5.06
C GLY A 146 -11.74 -5.18 5.62
N GLY A 147 -10.54 -5.49 6.12
CA GLY A 147 -10.13 -6.84 6.47
C GLY A 147 -9.84 -7.72 5.25
N PHE A 148 -9.22 -8.88 5.46
CA PHE A 148 -8.83 -9.78 4.37
C PHE A 148 -9.12 -11.25 4.69
N CYS A 149 -9.17 -12.07 3.64
CA CYS A 149 -9.33 -13.52 3.77
C CYS A 149 -8.06 -14.18 4.32
N ASP A 150 -8.17 -14.89 5.44
CA ASP A 150 -7.08 -15.60 6.13
C ASP A 150 -6.78 -16.98 5.55
N CYS A 151 -7.29 -17.28 4.36
CA CYS A 151 -6.97 -18.54 3.69
C CYS A 151 -5.48 -18.55 3.33
N GLY A 152 -4.80 -19.59 3.80
CA GLY A 152 -3.37 -19.79 3.67
C GLY A 152 -2.54 -19.32 4.85
N ASP A 153 -3.14 -18.56 5.77
CA ASP A 153 -2.47 -18.16 7.01
C ASP A 153 -2.49 -19.34 7.99
N THR A 154 -1.32 -19.93 8.24
CA THR A 154 -1.17 -21.07 9.15
C THR A 154 -1.36 -20.69 10.62
N GLU A 155 -1.29 -19.40 10.95
CA GLU A 155 -1.48 -18.89 12.31
C GLU A 155 -2.95 -18.55 12.62
N ALA A 156 -3.81 -18.42 11.59
CA ALA A 156 -5.23 -18.14 11.77
C ALA A 156 -6.09 -19.38 12.05
N TRP A 157 -5.61 -20.59 11.70
CA TRP A 157 -6.40 -21.83 11.75
C TRP A 157 -5.68 -22.97 12.47
N LYS A 158 -6.34 -23.57 13.47
CA LYS A 158 -5.88 -24.80 14.16
C LYS A 158 -5.66 -25.96 13.19
N THR A 159 -6.53 -26.06 12.18
CA THR A 159 -6.53 -27.11 11.15
C THR A 159 -7.10 -26.56 9.85
N GLY A 160 -6.67 -27.08 8.71
CA GLY A 160 -7.17 -26.69 7.39
C GLY A 160 -6.91 -25.22 7.02
N PRO A 161 -5.67 -24.70 7.14
CA PRO A 161 -5.39 -23.29 6.82
C PRO A 161 -5.59 -22.95 5.34
N PHE A 162 -5.52 -23.94 4.44
CA PHE A 162 -5.66 -23.74 2.99
C PHE A 162 -7.01 -24.24 2.47
N CYS A 163 -7.54 -23.55 1.47
CA CYS A 163 -8.55 -24.11 0.58
C CYS A 163 -7.88 -24.81 -0.61
N VAL A 164 -8.64 -25.59 -1.37
CA VAL A 164 -8.14 -26.36 -2.52
C VAL A 164 -7.44 -25.48 -3.58
N ASN A 165 -7.80 -24.20 -3.69
CA ASN A 165 -7.19 -23.28 -4.67
C ASN A 165 -5.87 -22.65 -4.19
N HIS A 166 -5.64 -22.59 -2.88
CA HIS A 166 -4.45 -21.98 -2.28
C HIS A 166 -3.53 -23.00 -1.63
N GLU A 167 -3.77 -24.30 -1.84
CA GLU A 167 -2.93 -25.37 -1.29
C GLU A 167 -1.51 -25.35 -1.91
N PRO A 168 -0.44 -25.40 -1.10
CA PRO A 168 0.93 -25.42 -1.60
C PRO A 168 1.18 -26.59 -2.56
N GLY A 169 1.78 -26.31 -3.73
CA GLY A 169 2.17 -27.34 -4.70
C GLY A 169 1.14 -27.68 -5.78
N ARG A 170 -0.05 -27.06 -5.76
CA ARG A 170 -1.06 -27.23 -6.83
C ARG A 170 -0.80 -26.36 -8.07
N ALA A 171 -0.13 -25.22 -7.90
CA ALA A 171 0.50 -24.49 -9.01
C ALA A 171 1.75 -25.28 -9.42
N GLY A 172 1.72 -25.91 -10.59
CA GLY A 172 2.72 -26.87 -11.03
C GLY A 172 4.17 -26.39 -10.88
N THR A 173 4.97 -27.21 -10.19
CA THR A 173 6.44 -27.31 -10.30
C THR A 173 7.25 -26.01 -10.32
N ILE A 174 7.75 -25.57 -9.16
CA ILE A 174 9.19 -25.32 -8.96
C ILE A 174 9.59 -25.89 -7.60
N LYS A 175 10.37 -26.97 -7.63
CA LYS A 175 11.11 -27.49 -6.47
C LYS A 175 12.11 -26.44 -5.98
N GLU A 176 12.23 -26.32 -4.66
CA GLU A 176 13.43 -25.91 -3.92
C GLU A 176 14.38 -24.96 -4.68
N ASN A 177 14.04 -23.68 -4.67
CA ASN A 177 15.00 -22.61 -4.43
C ASN A 177 14.19 -21.45 -3.89
N SER A 178 14.46 -21.08 -2.64
CA SER A 178 13.91 -19.94 -1.90
C SER A 178 14.23 -18.60 -2.58
N ARG A 179 13.71 -18.39 -3.78
CA ARG A 179 13.78 -17.12 -4.50
C ARG A 179 12.43 -16.45 -4.41
N CYS A 180 12.47 -15.21 -3.98
CA CYS A 180 11.34 -14.31 -4.05
C CYS A 180 10.80 -14.34 -5.48
N PRO A 181 9.51 -14.58 -5.72
CA PRO A 181 8.93 -14.58 -7.06
C PRO A 181 8.85 -13.17 -7.66
N LEU A 182 9.25 -12.15 -6.91
CA LEU A 182 9.34 -10.76 -7.35
C LEU A 182 10.58 -10.58 -8.23
N ASN A 183 10.45 -9.72 -9.24
CA ASN A 183 11.60 -9.32 -10.06
C ASN A 183 12.60 -8.49 -9.22
N GLU A 184 13.86 -8.45 -9.63
CA GLU A 184 14.92 -7.73 -8.90
C GLU A 184 14.62 -6.22 -8.78
N GLU A 185 13.93 -5.65 -9.78
CA GLU A 185 13.58 -4.23 -9.79
C GLU A 185 12.60 -3.87 -8.68
N VAL A 186 11.50 -4.62 -8.53
CA VAL A 186 10.54 -4.48 -7.42
C VAL A 186 11.23 -4.64 -6.08
N ILE A 187 12.18 -5.57 -5.96
CA ILE A 187 12.94 -5.77 -4.71
C ILE A 187 13.79 -4.53 -4.40
N VAL A 188 14.47 -3.95 -5.40
CA VAL A 188 15.27 -2.73 -5.22
C VAL A 188 14.40 -1.55 -4.80
N GLN A 189 13.25 -1.34 -5.45
CA GLN A 189 12.37 -0.22 -5.11
C GLN A 189 11.67 -0.45 -3.75
N ALA A 190 11.24 -1.67 -3.43
CA ALA A 190 10.71 -2.04 -2.12
C ALA A 190 11.69 -1.72 -0.98
N ARG A 191 12.99 -1.96 -1.19
CA ARG A 191 14.06 -1.65 -0.22
C ARG A 191 14.28 -0.15 -0.01
N LYS A 192 13.83 0.70 -0.93
CA LYS A 192 13.81 2.16 -0.74
C LYS A 192 12.51 2.61 -0.07
N ILE A 193 11.37 2.13 -0.57
CA ILE A 193 10.03 2.57 -0.15
C ILE A 193 9.73 2.16 1.28
N PHE A 194 9.78 0.86 1.61
CA PHE A 194 9.28 0.38 2.90
C PHE A 194 10.04 0.97 4.09
N PRO A 195 11.40 1.01 4.11
CA PRO A 195 12.11 1.66 5.20
C PRO A 195 11.79 3.14 5.32
N SER A 196 11.60 3.86 4.20
CA SER A 196 11.28 5.28 4.17
C SER A 196 9.90 5.56 4.76
N VAL A 197 8.89 4.80 4.35
CA VAL A 197 7.51 4.92 4.86
C VAL A 197 7.46 4.54 6.34
N ILE A 198 8.09 3.43 6.74
CA ILE A 198 8.13 3.01 8.15
C ILE A 198 8.84 4.06 9.01
N LYS A 199 9.97 4.60 8.53
CA LYS A 199 10.71 5.65 9.23
C LYS A 199 9.82 6.88 9.45
N TYR A 200 9.14 7.37 8.41
CA TYR A 200 8.19 8.47 8.53
C TYR A 200 7.08 8.17 9.55
N VAL A 201 6.44 7.00 9.47
CA VAL A 201 5.39 6.60 10.41
C VAL A 201 5.90 6.60 11.84
N VAL A 202 7.07 6.01 12.09
CA VAL A 202 7.68 5.99 13.42
C VAL A 202 7.95 7.40 13.91
N GLU A 203 8.62 8.24 13.10
CA GLU A 203 8.96 9.62 13.48
C GLU A 203 7.73 10.45 13.77
N MET A 204 6.69 10.37 12.95
CA MET A 204 5.43 11.08 13.20
C MET A 204 4.66 10.54 14.41
N THR A 205 4.71 9.24 14.69
CA THR A 205 4.01 8.67 15.86
C THR A 205 4.69 8.99 17.19
N ILE A 206 6.00 9.24 17.18
CA ILE A 206 6.77 9.59 18.39
C ILE A 206 7.00 11.11 18.52
N TRP A 207 6.54 11.90 17.56
CA TRP A 207 6.73 13.35 17.57
C TRP A 207 5.90 14.01 18.68
N GLU A 208 6.56 14.75 19.57
CA GLU A 208 5.92 15.33 20.77
C GLU A 208 5.50 16.80 20.58
N GLU A 209 6.03 17.51 19.57
CA GLU A 209 5.75 18.93 19.36
C GLU A 209 4.41 19.12 18.64
N GLU A 210 3.45 19.75 19.31
CA GLU A 210 2.09 19.95 18.77
C GLU A 210 1.98 21.05 17.69
N LYS A 211 2.95 21.98 17.66
CA LYS A 211 2.87 23.21 16.85
C LYS A 211 3.94 23.31 15.78
N GLU A 212 4.91 22.40 15.79
CA GLU A 212 6.04 22.41 14.88
C GLU A 212 6.13 21.05 14.21
N LEU A 213 6.38 21.05 12.91
CA LEU A 213 6.67 19.81 12.18
C LEU A 213 8.16 19.47 12.35
N PRO A 214 8.54 18.18 12.18
CA PRO A 214 9.95 17.82 12.00
C PRO A 214 10.63 18.70 10.94
N PRO A 215 11.90 19.07 11.09
CA PRO A 215 12.61 19.96 10.16
C PRO A 215 12.50 19.54 8.69
N GLU A 216 12.47 18.23 8.43
CA GLU A 216 12.37 17.64 7.09
C GLU A 216 10.98 17.81 6.44
N LEU A 217 9.97 18.19 7.22
CA LEU A 217 8.59 18.45 6.80
C LEU A 217 8.20 19.94 6.88
N GLN A 218 9.13 20.81 7.28
CA GLN A 218 8.94 22.26 7.23
C GLN A 218 9.25 22.75 5.80
N ILE A 219 8.30 23.50 5.21
CA ILE A 219 8.42 24.12 3.87
C ILE A 219 8.71 25.61 4.01
#